data_AF-A0AAV9EFS2-F1
#
_entry.id   AF-A0AAV9EFS2-F1
#
_cell.length_a   1.000
_cell.length_b   1.000
_cell.length_c   1.000
_cell.angle_alpha   90.00
_cell.angle_beta   90.00
_cell.angle_gamma   90.00
#
_symmetry.space_group_name_H-M   'P 1'
#
loop_
_entity.id
_entity.type
_entity.pdbx_description
1 polymer ?
#
loop_
_entity_poly.entity_id
_entity_poly.type
_entity_poly.pdbx_seq_one_letter_code
_entity_poly.pdbx_strand_id
1 'polypeptide(L)'
;MQRITSLRSTTRSLRRRRNHWPLRPTNSQLALETLKRSIAGDDNPKHGFLSVLIDSYKTHHCSPNPIAYSLTIQSLARRSLFRHLEPVLNHLESSERFEIDECAFVELILRYGKAGMHKEAVDVFLRMPRFRCAPTSASLDALLRVLCASAEGLALVGDVLVNASDMRVRLAGSSFGILIGALCHVGKVGAAIELLGQMEVHDCEPDAGMYSSILHSLCEHSDLRAWWGSWSKCVARESRRTGGNGFASVGDFQKVDEVFDEILVTGLTPNVFTYNAYINGLCKKGDIDGARDMLACMVKAGCEADVVTYNTIVAACGRPGIWER
;
A
#
# COMPACT_ATOMS: atom_id res chain seq x y z
N MET A 1 -13.68 -26.15 86.16
CA MET A 1 -14.01 -24.71 86.25
C MET A 1 -13.41 -24.00 85.05
N GLN A 2 -14.25 -23.26 84.29
CA GLN A 2 -13.95 -22.21 83.30
C GLN A 2 -13.14 -22.63 82.03
N ARG A 3 -13.45 -22.21 80.80
CA ARG A 3 -14.50 -21.35 80.21
C ARG A 3 -14.59 -21.65 78.71
N ILE A 4 -15.78 -21.43 78.16
CA ILE A 4 -16.22 -21.65 76.77
C ILE A 4 -15.92 -20.40 75.91
N THR A 5 -15.88 -20.61 74.58
CA THR A 5 -16.20 -19.70 73.44
C THR A 5 -15.16 -18.76 72.81
N SER A 6 -15.16 -18.86 71.46
CA SER A 6 -15.13 -17.78 70.46
C SER A 6 -13.77 -17.22 70.00
N LEU A 7 -13.27 -17.76 68.88
CA LEU A 7 -12.33 -17.08 67.98
C LEU A 7 -12.95 -16.99 66.56
N ARG A 8 -13.63 -15.87 66.30
CA ARG A 8 -13.78 -15.33 64.94
C ARG A 8 -13.34 -13.86 64.95
N SER A 9 -12.84 -13.45 63.78
CA SER A 9 -12.50 -12.10 63.33
C SER A 9 -11.29 -11.41 63.97
N THR A 10 -10.14 -11.50 63.29
CA THR A 10 -9.53 -10.30 62.70
C THR A 10 -8.56 -10.69 61.58
N THR A 11 -9.08 -10.70 60.35
CA THR A 11 -8.28 -10.55 59.13
C THR A 11 -7.62 -9.17 59.15
N ARG A 12 -6.41 -9.07 59.70
CA ARG A 12 -5.55 -7.90 59.51
C ARG A 12 -4.69 -8.15 58.29
N SER A 13 -5.08 -7.51 57.19
CA SER A 13 -4.41 -7.48 55.91
C SER A 13 -2.94 -7.09 56.04
N LEU A 14 -2.04 -8.07 55.90
CA LEU A 14 -0.66 -7.80 55.53
C LEU A 14 -0.64 -7.38 54.06
N ARG A 15 -1.03 -6.13 53.79
CA ARG A 15 -0.57 -5.39 52.60
C ARG A 15 0.94 -5.30 52.71
N ARG A 16 1.65 -6.32 52.19
CA ARG A 16 3.03 -6.16 51.75
C ARG A 16 3.01 -5.04 50.71
N ARG A 17 3.36 -3.83 51.13
CA ARG A 17 3.74 -2.74 50.23
C ARG A 17 4.88 -3.31 49.38
N ARG A 18 4.55 -3.78 48.17
CA ARG A 18 5.50 -3.82 47.05
C ARG A 18 5.92 -2.37 46.88
N ASN A 19 7.05 -2.03 47.47
CA ASN A 19 7.72 -0.77 47.19
C ASN A 19 8.09 -0.81 45.71
N HIS A 20 7.23 -0.28 44.86
CA HIS A 20 7.56 0.11 43.50
C HIS A 20 8.55 1.27 43.61
N TRP A 21 9.82 0.96 43.88
CA TRP A 21 10.90 1.87 43.57
C TRP A 21 10.92 2.00 42.04
N PRO A 22 10.87 3.22 41.47
CA PRO A 22 11.06 3.39 40.04
C PRO A 22 12.44 2.80 39.73
N LEU A 23 12.48 1.76 38.88
CA LEU A 23 13.72 1.19 38.38
C LEU A 23 14.56 2.35 37.85
N ARG A 24 15.78 2.51 38.36
CA ARG A 24 16.68 3.56 37.87
C ARG A 24 16.82 3.39 36.35
N PRO A 25 16.65 4.47 35.56
CA PRO A 25 16.78 4.37 34.12
C PRO A 25 18.19 3.85 33.79
N THR A 26 18.24 2.89 32.87
CA THR A 26 19.51 2.32 32.39
C THR A 26 20.33 3.41 31.68
N ASN A 27 21.67 3.29 31.66
CA ASN A 27 22.55 4.26 30.99
C ASN A 27 22.15 4.49 29.52
N SER A 28 21.63 3.45 28.84
CA SER A 28 21.10 3.55 27.47
C SER A 28 19.80 4.35 27.36
N GLN A 29 18.94 4.34 28.39
CA GLN A 29 17.74 5.18 28.45
C GLN A 29 18.10 6.66 28.68
N LEU A 30 19.07 6.92 29.56
CA LEU A 30 19.60 8.27 29.81
C LEU A 30 20.29 8.86 28.57
N ALA A 31 21.07 8.04 27.85
CA ALA A 31 21.65 8.40 26.55
C ALA A 31 20.58 8.71 25.51
N LEU A 32 19.52 7.90 25.43
CA LEU A 32 18.42 8.10 24.51
C LEU A 32 17.61 9.38 24.80
N GLU A 33 17.40 9.72 26.07
CA GLU A 33 16.77 10.99 26.45
C GLU A 33 17.64 12.20 26.10
N THR A 34 18.96 12.09 26.30
CA THR A 34 19.92 13.13 25.92
C THR A 34 19.91 13.36 24.41
N LEU A 35 19.88 12.27 23.64
CA LEU A 35 19.73 12.29 22.19
C LEU A 35 18.41 12.95 21.76
N LYS A 36 17.27 12.59 22.38
CA LYS A 36 15.97 13.20 22.09
C LYS A 36 15.97 14.71 22.30
N ARG A 37 16.57 15.19 23.39
CA ARG A 37 16.70 16.63 23.67
C ARG A 37 17.59 17.33 22.65
N SER A 38 18.69 16.70 22.26
CA SER A 38 19.59 17.25 21.23
C SER A 38 18.94 17.31 19.85
N ILE A 39 18.16 16.29 19.47
CA ILE A 39 17.41 16.27 18.21
C ILE A 39 16.31 17.35 18.22
N ALA A 40 15.66 17.59 19.36
CA ALA A 40 14.60 18.60 19.47
C ALA A 40 15.11 20.05 19.46
N GLY A 41 16.38 20.29 19.79
CA GLY A 41 16.92 21.63 20.00
C GLY A 41 17.66 22.25 18.81
N ASP A 42 18.15 21.47 17.85
CA ASP A 42 18.99 21.97 16.74
C ASP A 42 18.61 21.32 15.40
N ASP A 43 18.29 22.12 14.38
CA ASP A 43 18.00 21.68 13.00
C ASP A 43 19.28 21.39 12.21
N ASN A 44 20.44 21.87 12.64
CA ASN A 44 21.68 21.68 11.88
C ASN A 44 22.93 21.70 12.78
N PRO A 45 23.20 20.61 13.53
CA PRO A 45 24.38 20.52 14.38
C PRO A 45 25.66 20.62 13.53
N LYS A 46 26.58 21.49 13.93
CA LYS A 46 27.84 21.80 13.21
C LYS A 46 28.73 20.58 12.90
N HIS A 47 28.56 19.49 13.63
CA HIS A 47 29.36 18.26 13.50
C HIS A 47 28.58 17.08 12.89
N GLY A 48 27.33 17.29 12.45
CA GLY A 48 26.47 16.27 11.87
C GLY A 48 25.72 15.43 12.91
N PHE A 49 24.55 14.89 12.54
CA PHE A 49 23.71 14.12 13.48
C PHE A 49 24.34 12.78 13.92
N LEU A 50 25.26 12.22 13.12
CA LEU A 50 26.02 11.03 13.51
C LEU A 50 26.94 11.31 14.70
N SER A 51 27.62 12.46 14.75
CA SER A 51 28.48 12.80 15.88
C SER A 51 27.65 12.99 17.14
N VAL A 52 26.48 13.66 17.01
CA VAL A 52 25.53 13.85 18.11
C VAL A 52 25.05 12.51 18.67
N LEU A 53 24.74 11.53 17.81
CA LEU A 53 24.37 10.17 18.23
C LEU A 53 25.53 9.49 18.99
N ILE A 54 26.72 9.49 18.41
CA ILE A 54 27.90 8.83 18.98
C ILE A 54 28.30 9.49 20.31
N ASP A 55 28.32 10.82 20.38
CA ASP A 55 28.72 11.58 21.57
C ASP A 55 27.68 11.45 22.69
N SER A 56 26.39 11.41 22.35
CA SER A 56 25.31 11.15 23.32
C SER A 56 25.40 9.76 23.95
N TYR A 57 25.92 8.77 23.24
CA TYR A 57 26.09 7.41 23.76
C TYR A 57 27.44 7.22 24.48
N LYS A 58 28.51 7.86 23.98
CA LYS A 58 29.83 7.90 24.63
C LYS A 58 29.79 8.59 26.00
N THR A 59 29.06 9.69 26.14
CA THR A 59 28.92 10.43 27.41
C THR A 59 28.31 9.58 28.53
N HIS A 60 27.52 8.56 28.20
CA HIS A 60 26.93 7.61 29.14
C HIS A 60 27.60 6.23 29.11
N HIS A 61 28.79 6.12 28.51
CA HIS A 61 29.58 4.89 28.39
C HIS A 61 28.80 3.68 27.81
N CYS A 62 27.93 3.92 26.82
CA CYS A 62 27.12 2.88 26.19
C CYS A 62 27.23 2.94 24.67
N SER A 63 26.97 1.81 23.99
CA SER A 63 26.91 1.77 22.53
C SER A 63 25.50 2.13 22.04
N PRO A 64 25.36 2.83 20.89
CA PRO A 64 24.07 3.07 20.27
C PRO A 64 23.27 1.78 20.09
N ASN A 65 21.99 1.81 20.43
CA ASN A 65 21.07 0.68 20.30
C ASN A 65 20.18 0.86 19.05
N PRO A 66 19.54 -0.20 18.52
CA PRO A 66 18.66 -0.10 17.35
C PRO A 66 17.53 0.94 17.50
N ILE A 67 17.04 1.14 18.73
CA ILE A 67 16.02 2.17 19.03
C ILE A 67 16.57 3.58 18.79
N ALA A 68 17.82 3.85 19.13
CA ALA A 68 18.49 5.12 18.88
C ALA A 68 18.61 5.39 17.38
N TYR A 69 19.06 4.40 16.60
CA TYR A 69 19.16 4.51 15.15
C TYR A 69 17.80 4.72 14.52
N SER A 70 16.79 3.92 14.87
CA SER A 70 15.42 4.09 14.39
C SER A 70 14.88 5.50 14.69
N LEU A 71 15.11 6.01 15.91
CA LEU A 71 14.68 7.37 16.28
C LEU A 71 15.44 8.44 15.51
N THR A 72 16.76 8.30 15.33
CA THR A 72 17.54 9.25 14.52
C THR A 72 17.07 9.28 13.07
N ILE A 73 16.92 8.11 12.44
CA ILE A 73 16.44 7.96 11.06
C ILE A 73 15.06 8.58 10.93
N GLN A 74 14.12 8.22 11.79
CA GLN A 74 12.76 8.79 11.77
C GLN A 74 12.76 10.30 12.00
N SER A 75 13.60 10.82 12.91
CA SER A 75 13.67 12.26 13.17
C SER A 75 14.26 13.05 12.00
N LEU A 76 15.30 12.51 11.35
CA LEU A 76 15.93 13.10 10.17
C LEU A 76 14.99 13.06 8.97
N ALA A 77 14.31 11.92 8.77
CA ALA A 77 13.32 11.74 7.71
C ALA A 77 12.12 12.66 7.87
N ARG A 78 11.62 12.88 9.10
CA ARG A 78 10.52 13.84 9.37
C ARG A 78 10.90 15.28 9.11
N ARG A 79 12.17 15.65 9.28
CA ARG A 79 12.71 17.00 9.04
C ARG A 79 13.26 17.19 7.62
N SER A 80 13.19 16.16 6.77
CA SER A 80 13.75 16.15 5.41
C SER A 80 15.24 16.49 5.35
N LEU A 81 16.02 16.14 6.40
CA LEU A 81 17.45 16.42 6.51
C LEU A 81 18.29 15.29 5.88
N PHE A 82 18.05 14.98 4.61
CA PHE A 82 18.61 13.80 3.93
C PHE A 82 20.14 13.79 3.84
N ARG A 83 20.79 14.96 3.79
CA ARG A 83 22.26 15.13 3.82
C ARG A 83 22.95 14.46 5.00
N HIS A 84 22.26 14.38 6.14
CA HIS A 84 22.79 13.80 7.39
C HIS A 84 22.42 12.33 7.54
N LEU A 85 21.61 11.78 6.64
CA LEU A 85 21.15 10.41 6.73
C LEU A 85 22.19 9.41 6.21
N GLU A 86 22.85 9.72 5.09
CA GLU A 86 23.84 8.83 4.48
C GLU A 86 25.00 8.45 5.42
N PRO A 87 25.60 9.37 6.21
CA PRO A 87 26.61 9.00 7.20
C PRO A 87 26.07 8.07 8.29
N VAL A 88 24.81 8.27 8.69
CA VAL A 88 24.14 7.43 9.70
C VAL A 88 23.90 6.03 9.15
N LEU A 89 23.44 5.89 7.91
CA LEU A 89 23.25 4.60 7.24
C LEU A 89 24.57 3.86 7.01
N ASN A 90 25.65 4.57 6.63
CA ASN A 90 26.97 3.95 6.46
C ASN A 90 27.56 3.48 7.80
N HIS A 91 27.34 4.22 8.89
CA HIS A 91 27.73 3.77 10.21
C HIS A 91 26.90 2.56 10.67
N LEU A 92 25.62 2.53 10.29
CA LEU A 92 24.73 1.40 10.55
C LEU A 92 25.21 0.11 9.87
N GLU A 93 25.55 0.21 8.59
CA GLU A 93 26.08 -0.89 7.75
C GLU A 93 27.37 -1.48 8.34
N SER A 94 28.24 -0.64 8.92
CA SER A 94 29.51 -1.06 9.55
C SER A 94 29.38 -1.55 11.00
N SER A 95 28.26 -1.31 11.68
CA SER A 95 28.13 -1.56 13.13
C SER A 95 27.77 -3.00 13.53
N GLU A 96 27.54 -3.89 12.54
CA GLU A 96 27.44 -5.36 12.59
C GLU A 96 26.55 -6.08 13.63
N ARG A 97 25.98 -5.41 14.66
CA ARG A 97 25.53 -6.09 15.89
C ARG A 97 24.02 -6.18 16.16
N PHE A 98 23.15 -5.53 15.38
CA PHE A 98 21.72 -5.50 15.70
C PHE A 98 20.83 -5.42 14.46
N GLU A 99 19.64 -6.00 14.57
CA GLU A 99 18.55 -5.91 13.58
C GLU A 99 17.76 -4.62 13.82
N ILE A 100 17.28 -4.01 12.74
CA ILE A 100 16.52 -2.77 12.76
C ILE A 100 15.10 -3.05 12.31
N ASP A 101 14.17 -2.38 12.96
CA ASP A 101 12.76 -2.47 12.65
C ASP A 101 12.47 -1.99 11.21
N GLU A 102 11.79 -2.84 10.44
CA GLU A 102 11.34 -2.55 9.08
C GLU A 102 10.54 -1.24 9.01
N CYS A 103 9.77 -0.93 10.06
CA CYS A 103 8.96 0.28 10.13
C CYS A 103 9.79 1.57 9.96
N ALA A 104 11.05 1.58 10.40
CA ALA A 104 11.93 2.73 10.24
C ALA A 104 12.29 2.98 8.77
N PHE A 105 12.51 1.91 8.00
CA PHE A 105 12.80 1.99 6.56
C PHE A 105 11.56 2.31 5.74
N VAL A 106 10.39 1.77 6.12
CA VAL A 106 9.10 2.13 5.50
C VAL A 106 8.84 3.63 5.61
N GLU A 107 8.96 4.21 6.81
CA GLU A 107 8.79 5.66 7.00
C GLU A 107 9.82 6.45 6.18
N LEU A 108 11.06 5.97 6.11
CA LEU A 108 12.10 6.62 5.34
C LEU A 108 11.80 6.64 3.84
N ILE A 109 11.39 5.51 3.27
CA ILE A 109 10.98 5.38 1.86
C ILE A 109 9.84 6.35 1.54
N LEU A 110 8.81 6.41 2.40
CA LEU A 110 7.68 7.34 2.22
C LEU A 110 8.12 8.81 2.26
N ARG A 111 9.13 9.16 3.07
CA ARG A 111 9.67 10.52 3.17
C ARG A 111 10.52 10.90 1.96
N TYR A 112 11.35 9.98 1.46
CA TYR A 112 12.06 10.18 0.20
C TYR A 112 11.09 10.39 -0.96
N GLY A 113 10.00 9.63 -1.00
CA GLY A 113 8.92 9.82 -1.98
C GLY A 113 8.28 11.20 -1.94
N LYS A 114 7.94 11.69 -0.74
CA LYS A 114 7.41 13.06 -0.57
C LYS A 114 8.40 14.15 -1.00
N ALA A 115 9.70 13.86 -0.96
CA ALA A 115 10.75 14.77 -1.41
C ALA A 115 11.08 14.63 -2.91
N GLY A 116 10.44 13.71 -3.64
CA GLY A 116 10.72 13.44 -5.05
C GLY A 116 12.04 12.68 -5.31
N MET A 117 12.66 12.13 -4.27
CA MET A 117 13.94 11.43 -4.31
C MET A 117 13.73 9.93 -4.55
N HIS A 118 13.23 9.58 -5.74
CA HIS A 118 12.81 8.21 -6.08
C HIS A 118 13.98 7.22 -6.09
N LYS A 119 15.17 7.65 -6.55
CA LYS A 119 16.35 6.79 -6.65
C LYS A 119 16.90 6.42 -5.29
N GLU A 120 16.89 7.37 -4.36
CA GLU A 120 17.32 7.17 -2.97
C GLU A 120 16.33 6.29 -2.21
N ALA A 121 15.03 6.41 -2.48
CA ALA A 121 14.02 5.48 -1.96
C ALA A 121 14.29 4.03 -2.40
N VAL A 122 14.66 3.83 -3.67
CA VAL A 122 15.04 2.51 -4.21
C VAL A 122 16.35 2.02 -3.59
N ASP A 123 17.39 2.87 -3.49
CA ASP A 123 18.69 2.51 -2.90
C ASP A 123 18.52 2.01 -1.46
N VAL A 124 17.73 2.71 -0.65
CA VAL A 124 17.44 2.28 0.73
C VAL A 124 16.80 0.90 0.77
N PHE A 125 15.81 0.64 -0.08
CA PHE A 125 15.14 -0.66 -0.15
C PHE A 125 16.12 -1.79 -0.54
N LEU A 126 16.95 -1.56 -1.56
CA LEU A 126 17.97 -2.54 -2.00
C LEU A 126 19.07 -2.76 -0.94
N ARG A 127 19.33 -1.76 -0.09
CA ARG A 127 20.28 -1.85 1.02
C ARG A 127 19.69 -2.47 2.29
N MET A 128 18.36 -2.66 2.40
CA MET A 128 17.71 -3.23 3.59
C MET A 128 18.35 -4.55 4.10
N PRO A 129 18.67 -5.53 3.24
CA PRO A 129 19.33 -6.77 3.68
C PRO A 129 20.69 -6.53 4.35
N ARG A 130 21.42 -5.47 3.95
CA ARG A 130 22.72 -5.11 4.54
C ARG A 130 22.56 -4.57 5.97
N PHE A 131 21.41 -3.99 6.28
CA PHE A 131 21.05 -3.55 7.63
C PHE A 131 20.48 -4.69 8.50
N ARG A 132 20.60 -5.96 8.07
CA ARG A 132 20.00 -7.15 8.70
C ARG A 132 18.48 -7.01 8.87
N CYS A 133 17.84 -6.25 7.99
CA CYS A 133 16.39 -6.10 7.92
C CYS A 133 15.92 -6.83 6.67
N ALA A 134 15.18 -7.92 6.83
CA ALA A 134 14.59 -8.63 5.71
C ALA A 134 13.39 -7.83 5.18
N PRO A 135 13.41 -7.34 3.94
CA PRO A 135 12.26 -6.63 3.39
C PRO A 135 11.05 -7.57 3.27
N THR A 136 9.87 -7.07 3.62
CA THR A 136 8.59 -7.76 3.45
C THR A 136 7.74 -7.09 2.37
N SER A 137 6.53 -7.61 2.14
CA SER A 137 5.56 -6.95 1.27
C SER A 137 5.21 -5.54 1.73
N ALA A 138 5.35 -5.21 3.03
CA ALA A 138 5.04 -3.88 3.55
C ALA A 138 6.03 -2.82 3.07
N SER A 139 7.34 -3.10 3.10
CA SER A 139 8.37 -2.19 2.58
C SER A 139 8.33 -2.09 1.06
N LEU A 140 8.03 -3.18 0.36
CA LEU A 140 7.81 -3.16 -1.08
C LEU A 140 6.57 -2.31 -1.45
N ASP A 141 5.44 -2.51 -0.78
CA ASP A 141 4.22 -1.73 -1.02
C ASP A 141 4.42 -0.23 -0.75
N ALA A 142 5.19 0.11 0.28
CA ALA A 142 5.53 1.50 0.56
C ALA A 142 6.34 2.13 -0.58
N LEU A 143 7.32 1.39 -1.12
CA LEU A 143 8.11 1.83 -2.26
C LEU A 143 7.26 1.93 -3.53
N LEU A 144 6.43 0.93 -3.81
CA LEU A 144 5.54 0.93 -4.98
C LEU A 144 4.57 2.11 -4.95
N ARG A 145 3.99 2.46 -3.79
CA ARG A 145 3.13 3.66 -3.67
C ARG A 145 3.87 4.95 -4.01
N VAL A 146 5.14 5.05 -3.60
CA VAL A 146 5.98 6.21 -3.90
C VAL A 146 6.30 6.29 -5.40
N LEU A 147 6.72 5.17 -5.98
CA LEU A 147 7.14 5.11 -7.38
C LEU A 147 5.96 5.29 -8.35
N CYS A 148 4.81 4.69 -8.03
CA CYS A 148 3.61 4.77 -8.85
C CYS A 148 2.95 6.15 -8.83
N ALA A 149 3.28 7.00 -7.84
CA ALA A 149 2.75 8.36 -7.76
C ALA A 149 3.41 9.35 -8.74
N SER A 150 4.54 8.98 -9.36
CA SER A 150 5.28 9.84 -10.28
C SER A 150 5.63 9.12 -11.59
N ALA A 151 5.65 9.87 -12.70
CA ALA A 151 6.03 9.31 -14.00
C ALA A 151 7.49 8.83 -14.02
N GLU A 152 8.38 9.55 -13.32
CA GLU A 152 9.79 9.17 -13.17
C GLU A 152 9.95 7.89 -12.33
N GLY A 153 9.16 7.75 -11.26
CA GLY A 153 9.18 6.56 -10.40
C GLY A 153 8.65 5.32 -11.12
N LEU A 154 7.64 5.47 -11.99
CA LEU A 154 7.05 4.37 -12.75
C LEU A 154 8.09 3.64 -13.63
N ALA A 155 9.09 4.36 -14.16
CA ALA A 155 10.17 3.77 -14.94
C ALA A 155 11.07 2.82 -14.12
N LEU A 156 11.19 3.05 -12.81
CA LEU A 156 12.02 2.25 -11.90
C LEU A 156 11.29 1.00 -11.37
N VAL A 157 9.96 0.92 -11.53
CA VAL A 157 9.15 -0.18 -10.97
C VAL A 157 9.60 -1.53 -11.50
N GLY A 158 9.93 -1.64 -12.79
CA GLY A 158 10.40 -2.89 -13.40
C GLY A 158 11.66 -3.43 -12.72
N ASP A 159 12.67 -2.57 -12.57
CA ASP A 159 13.93 -2.92 -11.92
C ASP A 159 13.72 -3.29 -10.44
N VAL A 160 12.83 -2.57 -9.75
CA VAL A 160 12.52 -2.85 -8.33
C VAL A 160 11.85 -4.21 -8.17
N LEU A 161 10.94 -4.59 -9.06
CA LEU A 161 10.26 -5.89 -9.00
C LEU A 161 11.23 -7.06 -9.25
N VAL A 162 12.16 -6.92 -10.20
CA VAL A 162 13.23 -7.91 -10.42
C VAL A 162 14.11 -8.04 -9.17
N ASN A 163 14.59 -6.93 -8.63
CA ASN A 163 15.41 -6.95 -7.42
C ASN A 163 14.65 -7.49 -6.19
N ALA A 164 13.36 -7.19 -6.05
CA ALA A 164 12.53 -7.72 -4.99
C ALA A 164 12.41 -9.26 -5.07
N SER A 165 12.30 -9.79 -6.29
CA SER A 165 12.30 -11.24 -6.53
C SER A 165 13.64 -11.89 -6.14
N ASP A 166 14.78 -11.25 -6.46
CA ASP A 166 16.12 -11.70 -6.06
C ASP A 166 16.30 -11.70 -4.54
N MET A 167 15.68 -10.72 -3.86
CA MET A 167 15.60 -10.63 -2.39
C MET A 167 14.56 -11.59 -1.77
N ARG A 168 13.88 -12.41 -2.58
CA ARG A 168 12.85 -13.36 -2.16
C ARG A 168 11.62 -12.72 -1.51
N VAL A 169 11.33 -11.46 -1.83
CA VAL A 169 10.11 -10.78 -1.40
C VAL A 169 8.97 -11.20 -2.31
N ARG A 170 7.93 -11.84 -1.76
CA ARG A 170 6.74 -12.21 -2.53
C ARG A 170 5.80 -11.01 -2.63
N LEU A 171 5.25 -10.80 -3.82
CA LEU A 171 4.14 -9.86 -4.03
C LEU A 171 2.92 -10.34 -3.25
N ALA A 172 2.24 -9.40 -2.60
CA ALA A 172 0.96 -9.63 -1.97
C ALA A 172 -0.16 -9.03 -2.83
N GLY A 173 -1.42 -9.39 -2.57
CA GLY A 173 -2.57 -8.78 -3.24
C GLY A 173 -2.55 -7.24 -3.16
N SER A 174 -2.09 -6.67 -2.04
CA SER A 174 -1.91 -5.22 -1.89
C SER A 174 -0.89 -4.63 -2.86
N SER A 175 0.19 -5.35 -3.18
CA SER A 175 1.20 -4.94 -4.16
C SER A 175 0.60 -4.87 -5.57
N PHE A 176 -0.17 -5.90 -5.96
CA PHE A 176 -0.87 -5.92 -7.23
C PHE A 176 -1.90 -4.79 -7.33
N GLY A 177 -2.64 -4.51 -6.26
CA GLY A 177 -3.62 -3.42 -6.24
C GLY A 177 -2.98 -2.05 -6.49
N ILE A 178 -1.81 -1.79 -5.90
CA ILE A 178 -1.05 -0.55 -6.12
C ILE A 178 -0.62 -0.44 -7.59
N LEU A 179 -0.05 -1.51 -8.16
CA LEU A 179 0.44 -1.52 -9.54
C LEU A 179 -0.69 -1.38 -10.56
N ILE A 180 -1.79 -2.13 -10.37
CA ILE A 180 -2.97 -2.09 -11.23
C ILE A 180 -3.57 -0.69 -11.22
N GLY A 181 -3.79 -0.11 -10.03
CA GLY A 181 -4.30 1.26 -9.90
C GLY A 181 -3.41 2.28 -10.61
N ALA A 182 -2.09 2.16 -10.44
CA ALA A 182 -1.13 3.04 -11.11
C ALA A 182 -1.16 2.93 -12.64
N LEU A 183 -1.20 1.71 -13.17
CA LEU A 183 -1.28 1.47 -14.61
C LEU A 183 -2.60 1.96 -15.21
N CYS A 184 -3.70 1.81 -14.46
CA CYS A 184 -5.01 2.34 -14.82
C CYS A 184 -4.97 3.87 -14.92
N HIS A 185 -4.33 4.56 -13.97
CA HIS A 185 -4.16 6.02 -14.02
C HIS A 185 -3.30 6.51 -15.19
N VAL A 186 -2.32 5.71 -15.63
CA VAL A 186 -1.46 6.03 -16.78
C VAL A 186 -2.14 5.68 -18.12
N GLY A 187 -3.30 5.00 -18.08
CA GLY A 187 -4.01 4.52 -19.26
C GLY A 187 -3.38 3.26 -19.89
N LYS A 188 -2.44 2.61 -19.21
CA LYS A 188 -1.82 1.34 -19.65
C LYS A 188 -2.66 0.14 -19.22
N VAL A 189 -3.93 0.14 -19.62
CA VAL A 189 -4.93 -0.83 -19.15
C VAL A 189 -4.58 -2.27 -19.51
N GLY A 190 -3.95 -2.50 -20.67
CA GLY A 190 -3.52 -3.85 -21.07
C GLY A 190 -2.49 -4.47 -20.12
N ALA A 191 -1.55 -3.67 -19.59
CA ALA A 191 -0.58 -4.14 -18.61
C ALA A 191 -1.22 -4.35 -17.22
N ALA A 192 -2.24 -3.55 -16.87
CA ALA A 192 -3.00 -3.72 -15.63
C ALA A 192 -3.74 -5.07 -15.61
N ILE A 193 -4.36 -5.45 -16.73
CA ILE A 193 -5.05 -6.74 -16.85
C ILE A 193 -4.05 -7.90 -16.87
N GLU A 194 -2.89 -7.75 -17.53
CA GLU A 194 -1.83 -8.77 -17.47
C GLU A 194 -1.36 -9.04 -16.04
N LEU A 195 -1.17 -8.00 -15.22
CA LEU A 195 -0.84 -8.16 -13.81
C LEU A 195 -1.94 -8.86 -13.01
N LEU A 196 -3.20 -8.61 -13.34
CA LEU A 196 -4.34 -9.31 -12.72
C LEU A 196 -4.26 -10.82 -12.96
N GLY A 197 -3.95 -11.23 -14.20
CA GLY A 197 -3.80 -12.66 -14.55
C GLY A 197 -2.57 -13.31 -13.91
N GLN A 198 -1.55 -12.54 -13.52
CA GLN A 198 -0.41 -13.06 -12.78
C GLN A 198 -0.71 -13.32 -11.29
N MET A 199 -1.82 -12.80 -10.75
CA MET A 199 -2.15 -12.97 -9.33
C MET A 199 -2.39 -14.44 -8.95
N GLU A 200 -2.97 -15.23 -9.85
CA GLU A 200 -3.15 -16.68 -9.66
C GLU A 200 -1.82 -17.41 -9.43
N VAL A 201 -0.77 -17.04 -10.18
CA VAL A 201 0.58 -17.62 -10.05
C VAL A 201 1.20 -17.30 -8.68
N HIS A 202 0.77 -16.19 -8.08
CA HIS A 202 1.22 -15.73 -6.77
C HIS A 202 0.30 -16.14 -5.62
N ASP A 203 -0.68 -17.01 -5.84
CA ASP A 203 -1.69 -17.43 -4.86
C ASP A 203 -2.43 -16.23 -4.22
N CYS A 204 -2.64 -15.17 -5.01
CA CYS A 204 -3.32 -13.95 -4.58
C CYS A 204 -4.69 -13.85 -5.25
N GLU A 205 -5.74 -13.62 -4.47
CA GLU A 205 -7.08 -13.39 -5.01
C GLU A 205 -7.24 -11.93 -5.44
N PRO A 206 -7.76 -11.68 -6.66
CA PRO A 206 -8.19 -10.34 -7.07
C PRO A 206 -9.21 -9.74 -6.11
N ASP A 207 -9.10 -8.44 -5.84
CA ASP A 207 -10.12 -7.72 -5.08
C ASP A 207 -11.06 -6.92 -6.01
N ALA A 208 -12.25 -6.58 -5.49
CA ALA A 208 -13.23 -5.79 -6.25
C ALA A 208 -12.72 -4.38 -6.61
N GLY A 209 -11.73 -3.86 -5.89
CA GLY A 209 -11.10 -2.57 -6.15
C GLY A 209 -10.27 -2.59 -7.43
N MET A 210 -9.47 -3.62 -7.64
CA MET A 210 -8.66 -3.83 -8.85
C MET A 210 -9.54 -3.86 -10.09
N TYR A 211 -10.62 -4.65 -10.06
CA TYR A 211 -11.58 -4.72 -11.16
C TYR A 211 -12.28 -3.38 -11.40
N SER A 212 -12.66 -2.67 -10.34
CA SER A 212 -13.29 -1.34 -10.45
C SER A 212 -12.34 -0.32 -11.10
N SER A 213 -11.06 -0.32 -10.73
CA SER A 213 -10.04 0.55 -11.34
C SER A 213 -9.82 0.21 -12.81
N ILE A 214 -9.74 -1.08 -13.16
CA ILE A 214 -9.62 -1.54 -14.55
C ILE A 214 -10.85 -1.11 -15.35
N LEU A 215 -12.06 -1.39 -14.88
CA LEU A 215 -13.31 -1.00 -15.54
C LEU A 215 -13.40 0.51 -15.76
N HIS A 216 -13.05 1.30 -14.75
CA HIS A 216 -13.01 2.75 -14.87
C HIS A 216 -12.03 3.18 -15.98
N SER A 217 -10.80 2.64 -15.96
CA SER A 217 -9.79 2.98 -16.97
C SER A 217 -10.17 2.52 -18.38
N LEU A 218 -10.84 1.37 -18.54
CA LEU A 218 -11.37 0.90 -19.83
C LEU A 218 -12.42 1.85 -20.39
N CYS A 219 -13.29 2.35 -19.53
CA CYS A 219 -14.33 3.32 -19.90
C CYS A 219 -13.76 4.72 -20.20
N GLU A 220 -12.53 5.01 -19.76
CA GLU A 220 -11.84 6.27 -20.01
C GLU A 220 -10.88 6.23 -21.21
N HIS A 221 -10.21 5.10 -21.42
CA HIS A 221 -9.17 4.90 -22.42
C HIS A 221 -9.62 3.87 -23.45
N SER A 222 -10.29 4.34 -24.51
CA SER A 222 -10.92 3.56 -25.59
C SER A 222 -9.93 2.93 -26.59
N ASP A 223 -8.81 2.35 -26.14
CA ASP A 223 -7.81 1.82 -27.08
C ASP A 223 -7.20 0.48 -26.61
N LEU A 224 -7.80 -0.64 -27.00
CA LEU A 224 -7.25 -1.97 -26.67
C LEU A 224 -7.37 -3.03 -27.78
N ARG A 225 -7.28 -2.65 -29.07
CA ARG A 225 -7.51 -3.61 -30.17
C ARG A 225 -6.49 -4.77 -30.28
N ALA A 226 -5.27 -4.63 -29.76
CA ALA A 226 -4.17 -5.55 -30.05
C ALA A 226 -4.02 -6.76 -29.09
N TRP A 227 -4.54 -6.69 -27.87
CA TRP A 227 -4.16 -7.62 -26.79
C TRP A 227 -5.11 -8.83 -26.62
N TRP A 228 -6.38 -8.70 -26.99
CA TRP A 228 -7.42 -9.70 -26.74
C TRP A 228 -7.16 -11.09 -27.35
N GLY A 229 -6.41 -11.16 -28.45
CA GLY A 229 -6.03 -12.42 -29.08
C GLY A 229 -5.12 -13.32 -28.22
N SER A 230 -4.50 -12.77 -27.17
CA SER A 230 -3.65 -13.49 -26.22
C SER A 230 -4.41 -13.95 -24.96
N TRP A 231 -5.25 -13.08 -24.39
CA TRP A 231 -6.01 -13.35 -23.15
C TRP A 231 -7.09 -14.42 -23.31
N SER A 232 -7.81 -14.39 -24.44
CA SER A 232 -8.83 -15.40 -24.78
C SER A 232 -8.26 -16.84 -24.81
N LYS A 233 -6.95 -17.00 -25.05
CA LYS A 233 -6.28 -18.31 -24.99
C LYS A 233 -5.95 -18.77 -23.56
N CYS A 234 -5.80 -17.84 -22.62
CA CYS A 234 -5.58 -18.14 -21.20
C CYS A 234 -6.92 -18.48 -20.51
N VAL A 235 -7.96 -17.68 -20.75
CA VAL A 235 -9.32 -17.88 -20.17
C VAL A 235 -10.04 -19.10 -20.76
N ALA A 236 -9.71 -19.53 -21.98
CA ALA A 236 -10.24 -20.77 -22.57
C ALA A 236 -9.86 -22.06 -21.82
N ARG A 237 -9.00 -21.99 -20.79
CA ARG A 237 -8.75 -23.11 -19.87
C ARG A 237 -9.79 -23.22 -18.75
N GLU A 238 -10.45 -22.13 -18.35
CA GLU A 238 -11.46 -22.11 -17.27
C GLU A 238 -12.89 -22.32 -17.81
N SER A 239 -13.21 -21.77 -18.99
CA SER A 239 -14.59 -21.63 -19.49
C SER A 239 -15.15 -22.85 -20.24
N ARG A 240 -14.76 -24.08 -19.86
CA ARG A 240 -15.38 -25.32 -20.41
C ARG A 240 -16.68 -25.71 -19.70
N ARG A 241 -17.22 -24.85 -18.85
CA ARG A 241 -18.55 -24.98 -18.26
C ARG A 241 -19.38 -23.78 -18.75
N THR A 242 -20.54 -24.05 -19.32
CA THR A 242 -21.53 -23.09 -19.83
C THR A 242 -21.17 -22.36 -21.13
N GLY A 243 -21.72 -22.91 -22.23
CA GLY A 243 -21.60 -22.35 -23.56
C GLY A 243 -22.42 -21.07 -23.75
N GLY A 244 -21.74 -20.04 -24.22
CA GLY A 244 -22.29 -18.93 -25.00
C GLY A 244 -21.50 -18.85 -26.29
N ASN A 245 -22.19 -18.96 -27.43
CA ASN A 245 -21.60 -18.97 -28.76
C ASN A 245 -20.76 -17.72 -29.04
N GLY A 246 -19.59 -17.92 -29.65
CA GLY A 246 -18.70 -16.85 -30.05
C GLY A 246 -19.29 -15.95 -31.13
N PHE A 247 -19.01 -14.65 -31.02
CA PHE A 247 -18.95 -13.74 -32.15
C PHE A 247 -17.83 -12.73 -31.90
N ALA A 248 -16.83 -12.78 -32.78
CA ALA A 248 -15.73 -11.82 -32.84
C ALA A 248 -16.12 -10.69 -33.81
N SER A 249 -16.34 -9.48 -33.28
CA SER A 249 -16.12 -8.21 -33.99
C SER A 249 -16.25 -6.99 -33.08
N VAL A 250 -15.10 -6.52 -32.59
CA VAL A 250 -14.65 -5.11 -32.42
C VAL A 250 -15.63 -4.11 -31.76
N GLY A 251 -15.47 -3.94 -30.45
CA GLY A 251 -15.78 -2.70 -29.73
C GLY A 251 -15.07 -2.68 -28.37
N ASP A 252 -14.60 -1.52 -27.90
CA ASP A 252 -13.93 -1.41 -26.60
C ASP A 252 -14.85 -1.73 -25.41
N PHE A 253 -16.18 -1.69 -25.63
CA PHE A 253 -17.18 -1.95 -24.60
C PHE A 253 -17.41 -3.44 -24.29
N GLN A 254 -17.16 -4.35 -25.24
CA GLN A 254 -17.30 -5.79 -24.98
C GLN A 254 -16.33 -6.27 -23.87
N LYS A 255 -15.20 -5.58 -23.72
CA LYS A 255 -14.23 -5.83 -22.65
C LYS A 255 -14.72 -5.33 -21.29
N VAL A 256 -15.51 -4.27 -21.28
CA VAL A 256 -16.16 -3.77 -20.06
C VAL A 256 -17.17 -4.81 -19.59
N ASP A 257 -17.92 -5.42 -20.52
CA ASP A 257 -18.87 -6.52 -20.23
C ASP A 257 -18.13 -7.73 -19.66
N GLU A 258 -17.04 -8.17 -20.30
CA GLU A 258 -16.27 -9.34 -19.89
C GLU A 258 -15.62 -9.16 -18.49
N VAL A 259 -15.03 -7.99 -18.22
CA VAL A 259 -14.47 -7.70 -16.90
C VAL A 259 -15.57 -7.62 -15.84
N PHE A 260 -16.75 -7.10 -16.18
CA PHE A 260 -17.88 -7.06 -15.26
C PHE A 260 -18.44 -8.47 -14.98
N ASP A 261 -18.55 -9.31 -16.00
CA ASP A 261 -18.95 -10.71 -15.86
C ASP A 261 -17.94 -11.51 -15.02
N GLU A 262 -16.65 -11.25 -15.17
CA GLU A 262 -15.60 -11.88 -14.36
C GLU A 262 -15.76 -11.56 -12.87
N ILE A 263 -16.13 -10.32 -12.50
CA ILE A 263 -16.46 -9.96 -11.10
C ILE A 263 -17.61 -10.82 -10.58
N LEU A 264 -18.65 -11.03 -11.39
CA LEU A 264 -19.79 -11.85 -10.99
C LEU A 264 -19.43 -13.34 -10.86
N VAL A 265 -18.62 -13.87 -11.79
CA VAL A 265 -18.20 -15.28 -11.80
C VAL A 265 -17.23 -15.60 -10.65
N THR A 266 -16.36 -14.65 -10.30
CA THR A 266 -15.45 -14.77 -9.14
C THR A 266 -16.17 -14.66 -7.79
N GLY A 267 -17.49 -14.39 -7.81
CA GLY A 267 -18.30 -14.26 -6.60
C GLY A 267 -18.06 -12.95 -5.84
N LEU A 268 -17.33 -12.01 -6.45
CA LEU A 268 -17.17 -10.66 -5.93
C LEU A 268 -18.45 -9.86 -6.15
N THR A 269 -18.85 -9.06 -5.17
CA THR A 269 -20.02 -8.18 -5.30
C THR A 269 -19.59 -6.85 -5.91
N PRO A 270 -20.07 -6.47 -7.11
CA PRO A 270 -19.81 -5.15 -7.67
C PRO A 270 -20.31 -4.06 -6.70
N ASN A 271 -19.51 -3.02 -6.48
CA ASN A 271 -19.85 -1.93 -5.58
C ASN A 271 -20.36 -0.70 -6.37
N VAL A 272 -20.75 0.36 -5.66
CA VAL A 272 -21.23 1.61 -6.26
C VAL A 272 -20.24 2.18 -7.28
N PHE A 273 -18.93 2.10 -6.99
CA PHE A 273 -17.89 2.56 -7.92
C PHE A 273 -17.85 1.73 -9.20
N THR A 274 -17.99 0.40 -9.10
CA THR A 274 -18.03 -0.51 -10.25
C THR A 274 -19.19 -0.19 -11.19
N TYR A 275 -20.40 -0.04 -10.63
CA TYR A 275 -21.59 0.32 -11.42
C TYR A 275 -21.50 1.72 -12.02
N ASN A 276 -21.01 2.70 -11.25
CA ASN A 276 -20.83 4.07 -11.72
C ASN A 276 -19.82 4.14 -12.89
N ALA A 277 -18.72 3.39 -12.81
CA ALA A 277 -17.75 3.30 -13.90
C ALA A 277 -18.38 2.74 -15.19
N TYR A 278 -19.14 1.66 -15.08
CA TYR A 278 -19.83 1.03 -16.21
C TYR A 278 -20.88 1.97 -16.82
N ILE A 279 -21.75 2.57 -15.99
CA ILE A 279 -22.78 3.53 -16.42
C ILE A 279 -22.14 4.73 -17.13
N ASN A 280 -21.05 5.27 -16.58
CA ASN A 280 -20.29 6.36 -17.22
C ASN A 280 -19.73 5.94 -18.58
N GLY A 281 -19.21 4.73 -18.70
CA GLY A 281 -18.76 4.16 -19.97
C GLY A 281 -19.88 4.12 -21.02
N LEU A 282 -21.05 3.58 -20.67
CA LEU A 282 -22.22 3.51 -21.55
C LEU A 282 -22.69 4.92 -21.98
N CYS A 283 -22.76 5.84 -21.02
CA CYS A 283 -23.07 7.24 -21.27
C CYS A 283 -22.08 7.91 -22.25
N LYS A 284 -20.78 7.63 -22.13
CA LYS A 284 -19.76 8.15 -23.06
C LYS A 284 -19.88 7.56 -24.47
N LYS A 285 -20.34 6.31 -24.58
CA LYS A 285 -20.65 5.64 -25.85
C LYS A 285 -21.94 6.17 -26.50
N GLY A 286 -22.76 6.91 -25.74
CA GLY A 286 -24.07 7.40 -26.17
C GLY A 286 -25.19 6.37 -25.99
N ASP A 287 -24.94 5.28 -25.27
CA ASP A 287 -25.93 4.24 -24.99
C ASP A 287 -26.66 4.54 -23.66
N ILE A 288 -27.62 5.45 -23.74
CA ILE A 288 -28.37 5.91 -22.55
C ILE A 288 -29.34 4.84 -22.04
N ASP A 289 -29.92 4.03 -22.94
CA ASP A 289 -30.84 2.97 -22.54
C ASP A 289 -30.09 1.86 -21.80
N GLY A 290 -28.92 1.42 -22.30
CA GLY A 290 -28.06 0.51 -21.55
C GLY A 290 -27.67 1.08 -20.19
N ALA A 291 -27.42 2.40 -20.09
CA ALA A 291 -27.04 3.03 -18.83
C ALA A 291 -28.19 2.99 -17.80
N ARG A 292 -29.44 3.12 -18.27
CA ARG A 292 -30.64 2.98 -17.44
C ARG A 292 -30.88 1.53 -17.01
N ASP A 293 -30.64 0.58 -17.91
CA ASP A 293 -30.75 -0.85 -17.59
C ASP A 293 -29.71 -1.24 -16.53
N MET A 294 -28.47 -0.75 -16.65
CA MET A 294 -27.42 -0.99 -15.67
C MET A 294 -27.73 -0.34 -14.31
N LEU A 295 -28.34 0.85 -14.29
CA LEU A 295 -28.88 1.45 -13.06
C LEU A 295 -29.97 0.57 -12.42
N ALA A 296 -30.87 0.00 -13.22
CA ALA A 296 -31.89 -0.90 -12.71
C ALA A 296 -31.27 -2.21 -12.16
N CYS A 297 -30.22 -2.72 -12.80
CA CYS A 297 -29.44 -3.86 -12.32
C CYS A 297 -28.76 -3.55 -10.97
N MET A 298 -28.15 -2.38 -10.83
CA MET A 298 -27.53 -1.90 -9.58
C MET A 298 -28.54 -1.92 -8.42
N VAL A 299 -29.74 -1.36 -8.63
CA VAL A 299 -30.80 -1.34 -7.61
C VAL A 299 -31.30 -2.74 -7.28
N LYS A 300 -31.48 -3.61 -8.29
CA LYS A 300 -31.90 -5.01 -8.09
C LYS A 300 -30.86 -5.83 -7.32
N ALA A 301 -29.58 -5.53 -7.50
CA ALA A 301 -28.48 -6.15 -6.77
C ALA A 301 -28.36 -5.64 -5.32
N GLY A 302 -29.23 -4.71 -4.88
CA GLY A 302 -29.20 -4.13 -3.53
C GLY A 302 -28.12 -3.07 -3.34
N CYS A 303 -27.55 -2.57 -4.43
CA CYS A 303 -26.55 -1.49 -4.42
C CYS A 303 -27.27 -0.15 -4.61
N GLU A 304 -27.20 0.74 -3.63
CA GLU A 304 -27.90 2.04 -3.71
C GLU A 304 -27.15 3.02 -4.62
N ALA A 305 -27.86 3.54 -5.62
CA ALA A 305 -27.36 4.58 -6.50
C ALA A 305 -27.05 5.86 -5.72
N ASP A 306 -25.93 6.51 -6.04
CA ASP A 306 -25.49 7.73 -5.36
C ASP A 306 -25.67 8.96 -6.25
N VAL A 307 -25.30 10.12 -5.70
CA VAL A 307 -25.37 11.40 -6.43
C VAL A 307 -24.54 11.36 -7.70
N VAL A 308 -23.43 10.61 -7.72
CA VAL A 308 -22.56 10.47 -8.90
C VAL A 308 -23.29 9.68 -9.98
N THR A 309 -24.00 8.61 -9.64
CA THR A 309 -24.80 7.80 -10.58
C THR A 309 -25.81 8.65 -11.35
N TYR A 310 -26.64 9.41 -10.63
CA TYR A 310 -27.68 10.23 -11.26
C TYR A 310 -27.09 11.40 -12.05
N ASN A 311 -26.06 12.07 -11.51
CA ASN A 311 -25.38 13.15 -12.23
C ASN A 311 -24.75 12.67 -13.55
N THR A 312 -24.21 11.45 -13.57
CA THR A 312 -23.58 10.86 -14.77
C THR A 312 -24.61 10.68 -15.89
N ILE A 313 -25.77 10.09 -15.56
CA ILE A 313 -26.85 9.88 -16.52
C ILE A 313 -27.43 11.22 -16.98
N VAL A 314 -27.74 12.13 -16.06
CA VAL A 314 -28.29 13.47 -16.39
C VAL A 314 -27.32 14.26 -17.27
N ALA A 315 -26.01 14.21 -17.01
CA ALA A 315 -25.02 14.89 -17.83
C ALA A 315 -24.89 14.30 -19.24
N ALA A 316 -25.03 12.99 -19.40
CA ALA A 316 -25.03 12.33 -20.71
C ALA A 316 -26.27 12.70 -21.53
N CYS A 317 -27.41 12.69 -20.84
CA CYS A 317 -28.69 13.23 -21.28
C CYS A 317 -28.63 14.74 -21.59
N GLY A 318 -27.67 15.52 -21.09
CA GLY A 318 -27.55 16.94 -21.44
C GLY A 318 -26.94 17.21 -22.82
N ARG A 319 -26.34 16.21 -23.48
CA ARG A 319 -25.51 16.43 -24.67
C ARG A 319 -26.36 16.50 -25.95
N PRO A 320 -26.25 17.58 -26.76
CA PRO A 320 -26.97 17.68 -28.03
C PRO A 320 -26.46 16.60 -29.01
N GLY A 321 -27.38 15.80 -29.56
CA GLY A 321 -27.11 14.74 -30.54
C GLY A 321 -27.37 13.29 -30.08
N ILE A 322 -27.70 13.06 -28.80
CA ILE A 322 -27.96 11.69 -28.27
C ILE A 322 -29.47 11.34 -28.23
N TRP A 323 -30.37 12.33 -28.26
CA TRP A 323 -31.83 12.12 -28.15
C TRP A 323 -32.60 12.04 -29.47
N GLU A 324 -31.94 12.23 -30.62
CA GLU A 324 -32.61 12.33 -31.93
C GLU A 324 -32.68 10.98 -32.68
N ARG A 325 -32.77 9.84 -31.98
CA ARG A 325 -32.98 8.53 -32.64
C ARG A 325 -34.12 7.76 -32.03
#